data_AF-A0A1Q3MN40-F1
#
_entry.id   AF-A0A1Q3MN40-F1
#
_cell.length_a   1.000
_cell.length_b   1.000
_cell.length_c   1.000
_cell.angle_alpha   90.00
_cell.angle_beta   90.00
_cell.angle_gamma   90.00
#
_symmetry.space_group_name_H-M   'P 1'
#
loop_
_entity.id
_entity.type
_entity.pdbx_description
1 polymer ?
#
loop_
_entity_poly.entity_id
_entity_poly.type
_entity_poly.pdbx_seq_one_letter_code
_entity_poly.pdbx_strand_id
1 'polypeptide(L)'
;MVESGEGSEQGPAFLTLNTNATLKGVVIYYPRQDPAEIPKPYPYAVAMRGKNPAILDVELLNPYNGIDATQNERHLIRNVQGQPLRRGIYVDAIYDIGRIENVHFNPWWSMSPKVFKWQQENGEAFIFARTDWQYVLNTFAFGYNIGYRFIESKTGACNGNFLGIGADDCFTAVQVDQCAAFGLLITNGEFVSFHGPDPTMVRVSSSNSGSIRFVNSAFWGPCNQIAELDGKGTTGFSDCTFVQWDGQKKNRPAIHAKAGTVFVRGCEFREDKDHIVLEKGVKKSVVTDNIVPGEIRVKKGS
;
A
#
# COMPACT_ATOMS: atom_id res chain seq x y z
N MET A 1 21.28 -0.51 18.91
CA MET A 1 20.38 -1.56 19.45
C MET A 1 19.36 -0.88 20.36
N VAL A 2 18.12 -1.36 20.38
CA VAL A 2 17.00 -0.76 21.13
C VAL A 2 16.37 -1.81 22.04
N GLU A 3 16.34 -1.56 23.35
CA GLU A 3 15.77 -2.49 24.35
C GLU A 3 14.56 -1.94 25.12
N SER A 4 14.30 -0.64 25.03
CA SER A 4 13.19 0.02 25.70
C SER A 4 11.86 -0.21 24.99
N GLY A 5 10.76 -0.25 25.74
CA GLY A 5 9.39 -0.29 25.19
C GLY A 5 8.88 -1.69 24.85
N GLU A 6 9.60 -2.76 25.21
CA GLU A 6 9.14 -4.13 25.01
C GLU A 6 7.78 -4.38 25.68
N GLY A 7 6.88 -5.03 24.95
CA GLY A 7 5.60 -5.49 25.49
C GLY A 7 4.45 -4.49 25.34
N SER A 8 4.68 -3.31 24.75
CA SER A 8 3.62 -2.35 24.46
C SER A 8 3.90 -1.58 23.17
N GLU A 9 2.85 -1.32 22.38
CA GLU A 9 2.93 -0.33 21.29
C GLU A 9 2.72 1.10 21.79
N GLN A 10 2.15 1.24 22.98
CA GLN A 10 1.85 2.53 23.58
C GLN A 10 3.12 3.05 24.26
N GLY A 11 3.47 4.29 23.94
CA GLY A 11 4.62 4.94 24.53
C GLY A 11 5.26 5.92 23.55
N PRO A 12 6.26 6.68 24.01
CA PRO A 12 7.06 7.50 23.12
C PRO A 12 7.83 6.62 22.12
N ALA A 13 8.04 7.16 20.93
CA ALA A 13 8.95 6.54 19.97
C ALA A 13 10.38 6.48 20.54
N PHE A 14 11.18 5.49 20.11
CA PHE A 14 12.58 5.38 20.54
C PHE A 14 13.39 6.65 20.23
N LEU A 15 13.21 7.21 19.03
CA LEU A 15 13.74 8.53 18.64
C LEU A 15 12.61 9.44 18.19
N THR A 16 12.65 10.71 18.60
CA THR A 16 11.75 11.74 18.08
C THR A 16 12.58 12.84 17.40
N LEU A 17 12.41 12.98 16.09
CA LEU A 17 12.96 14.07 15.29
C LEU A 17 12.04 15.28 15.38
N ASN A 18 12.63 16.46 15.55
CA ASN A 18 11.92 17.73 15.57
C ASN A 18 12.30 18.58 14.36
N THR A 19 11.89 19.84 14.35
CA THR A 19 12.17 20.79 13.27
C THR A 19 13.64 20.78 12.84
N ASN A 20 13.86 20.55 11.55
CA ASN A 20 15.16 20.47 10.89
C ASN A 20 16.13 19.40 11.44
N ALA A 21 15.64 18.43 12.22
CA ALA A 21 16.45 17.31 12.68
C ALA A 21 16.55 16.22 11.60
N THR A 22 17.75 15.64 11.46
CA THR A 22 18.00 14.54 10.51
C THR A 22 18.58 13.33 11.23
N LEU A 23 17.99 12.16 11.01
CA LEU A 23 18.61 10.86 11.32
C LEU A 23 19.26 10.31 10.07
N LYS A 24 20.54 9.92 10.14
CA LYS A 24 21.26 9.39 8.98
C LYS A 24 22.26 8.29 9.30
N GLY A 25 22.33 7.27 8.43
CA GLY A 25 23.45 6.33 8.39
C GLY A 25 23.50 5.35 9.56
N VAL A 26 22.34 4.90 10.06
CA VAL A 26 22.25 4.00 11.22
C VAL A 26 21.40 2.78 10.92
N VAL A 27 21.67 1.70 11.64
CA VAL A 27 20.81 0.51 11.72
C VAL A 27 20.08 0.52 13.07
N ILE A 28 18.76 0.46 13.05
CA ILE A 28 17.92 0.29 14.23
C ILE A 28 17.51 -1.18 14.34
N TYR A 29 17.99 -1.83 15.40
CA TYR A 29 17.80 -3.25 15.67
C TYR A 29 17.30 -3.48 17.10
N TYR A 30 16.30 -4.36 17.24
CA TYR A 30 15.65 -4.76 18.49
C TYR A 30 16.08 -6.20 18.84
N PRO A 31 17.11 -6.38 19.69
CA PRO A 31 17.72 -7.69 19.96
C PRO A 31 16.81 -8.66 20.73
N ARG A 32 15.71 -8.19 21.30
CA ARG A 32 14.76 -9.01 22.07
C ARG A 32 13.57 -9.49 21.25
N GLN A 33 13.50 -9.13 19.96
CA GLN A 33 12.66 -9.83 19.01
C GLN A 33 13.26 -11.21 18.73
N ASP A 34 12.42 -12.23 18.66
CA ASP A 34 12.83 -13.61 18.40
C ASP A 34 12.16 -14.08 17.10
N PRO A 35 12.93 -14.48 16.06
CA PRO A 35 12.37 -14.94 14.80
C PRO A 35 11.54 -16.24 14.93
N ALA A 36 11.70 -17.00 16.01
CA ALA A 36 10.92 -18.20 16.28
C ALA A 36 9.56 -17.90 16.94
N GLU A 37 9.33 -16.66 17.41
CA GLU A 37 8.16 -16.26 18.15
C GLU A 37 7.25 -15.28 17.39
N ILE A 38 6.06 -15.04 17.92
CA ILE A 38 5.23 -13.92 17.46
C ILE A 38 5.97 -12.62 17.82
N PRO A 39 6.05 -11.63 16.90
CA PRO A 39 6.66 -10.33 17.17
C PRO A 39 6.17 -9.70 18.46
N LYS A 40 7.10 -9.36 19.34
CA LYS A 40 6.79 -8.60 20.55
C LYS A 40 6.44 -7.16 20.18
N PRO A 41 5.39 -6.58 20.77
CA PRO A 41 5.03 -5.19 20.50
C PRO A 41 6.08 -4.21 21.04
N TYR A 42 6.34 -3.15 20.27
CA TYR A 42 7.14 -1.98 20.63
C TYR A 42 6.46 -0.71 20.09
N PRO A 43 6.71 0.47 20.69
CA PRO A 43 6.35 1.75 20.09
C PRO A 43 7.08 1.98 18.75
N TYR A 44 6.79 3.09 18.09
CA TYR A 44 7.50 3.46 16.87
C TYR A 44 9.01 3.61 17.12
N ALA A 45 9.82 3.17 16.17
CA ALA A 45 11.27 3.36 16.24
C ALA A 45 11.64 4.84 16.08
N VAL A 46 10.98 5.54 15.15
CA VAL A 46 11.20 6.96 14.92
C VAL A 46 9.86 7.69 14.79
N ALA A 47 9.70 8.80 15.50
CA ALA A 47 8.64 9.77 15.27
C ALA A 47 9.22 11.03 14.63
N MET A 48 8.52 11.62 13.66
CA MET A 48 8.90 12.86 12.98
C MET A 48 7.90 13.96 13.34
N ARG A 49 8.37 15.08 13.88
CA ARG A 49 7.57 16.22 14.35
C ARG A 49 8.12 17.54 13.86
N GLY A 50 7.31 18.59 13.90
CA GLY A 50 7.72 19.93 13.50
C GLY A 50 7.93 20.04 11.99
N LYS A 51 8.89 20.87 11.56
CA LYS A 51 9.08 21.24 10.14
C LYS A 51 10.37 20.69 9.56
N ASN A 52 10.29 20.10 8.37
CA ASN A 52 11.43 19.53 7.64
C ASN A 52 12.26 18.47 8.42
N PRO A 53 11.66 17.55 9.22
CA PRO A 53 12.42 16.42 9.74
C PRO A 53 12.84 15.48 8.60
N ALA A 54 13.99 14.83 8.72
CA ALA A 54 14.49 13.91 7.70
C ALA A 54 15.05 12.59 8.24
N ILE A 55 14.85 11.51 7.50
CA ILE A 55 15.47 10.20 7.72
C ILE A 55 16.14 9.77 6.43
N LEU A 56 17.45 9.59 6.45
CA LEU A 56 18.28 9.35 5.25
C LEU A 56 19.19 8.14 5.45
N ASP A 57 19.22 7.19 4.52
CA ASP A 57 20.19 6.08 4.55
C ASP A 57 20.12 5.29 5.88
N VAL A 58 18.92 4.84 6.26
CA VAL A 58 18.65 4.15 7.54
C VAL A 58 18.11 2.76 7.29
N GLU A 59 18.60 1.78 8.05
CA GLU A 59 18.01 0.45 8.10
C GLU A 59 17.16 0.26 9.36
N LEU A 60 15.90 -0.09 9.17
CA LEU A 60 14.92 -0.47 10.17
C LEU A 60 14.83 -2.00 10.20
N LEU A 61 15.84 -2.65 10.78
CA LEU A 61 16.04 -4.09 10.59
C LEU A 61 14.84 -4.91 11.07
N ASN A 62 14.33 -4.66 12.28
CA ASN A 62 13.20 -5.40 12.84
C ASN A 62 12.33 -4.64 13.87
N PRO A 63 12.09 -3.31 13.73
CA PRO A 63 11.16 -2.63 14.63
C PRO A 63 9.76 -3.22 14.50
N TYR A 64 9.00 -3.23 15.58
CA TYR A 64 7.58 -3.58 15.48
C TYR A 64 6.79 -2.52 14.71
N ASN A 65 6.94 -1.25 15.10
CA ASN A 65 6.44 -0.09 14.35
C ASN A 65 7.66 0.75 13.88
N GLY A 66 7.76 1.06 12.59
CA GLY A 66 8.90 1.74 11.97
C GLY A 66 8.91 3.24 12.20
N ILE A 67 8.26 3.99 11.31
CA ILE A 67 8.26 5.46 11.31
C ILE A 67 6.84 6.00 11.49
N ASP A 68 6.66 6.82 12.52
CA ASP A 68 5.51 7.70 12.69
C ASP A 68 5.86 9.06 12.09
N ALA A 69 5.43 9.29 10.86
CA ALA A 69 5.53 10.55 10.16
C ALA A 69 4.22 11.35 10.27
N THR A 70 3.55 11.32 11.42
CA THR A 70 2.38 12.16 11.70
C THR A 70 2.77 13.52 12.28
N GLN A 71 1.86 14.51 12.19
CA GLN A 71 2.00 15.80 12.89
C GLN A 71 3.31 16.55 12.59
N ASN A 72 3.72 16.53 11.32
CA ASN A 72 4.86 17.28 10.82
C ASN A 72 4.51 18.02 9.51
N GLU A 73 5.47 18.79 9.01
CA GLU A 73 5.42 19.43 7.70
C GLU A 73 6.66 19.07 6.89
N ARG A 74 6.48 18.82 5.58
CA ARG A 74 7.59 18.67 4.61
C ARG A 74 8.65 17.63 5.01
N HIS A 75 8.25 16.49 5.60
CA HIS A 75 9.20 15.43 5.92
C HIS A 75 9.90 14.90 4.66
N LEU A 76 11.13 14.40 4.85
CA LEU A 76 11.85 13.62 3.85
C LEU A 76 12.28 12.29 4.44
N ILE A 77 11.77 11.19 3.89
CA ILE A 77 12.22 9.82 4.20
C ILE A 77 12.86 9.28 2.92
N ARG A 78 14.18 9.05 2.93
CA ARG A 78 14.90 8.64 1.71
C ARG A 78 15.90 7.53 1.99
N ASN A 79 15.98 6.55 1.09
CA ASN A 79 16.91 5.42 1.18
C ASN A 79 16.76 4.68 2.52
N VAL A 80 15.51 4.36 2.88
CA VAL A 80 15.19 3.63 4.12
C VAL A 80 14.83 2.21 3.77
N GLN A 81 15.31 1.24 4.54
CA GLN A 81 15.14 -0.16 4.18
C GLN A 81 14.99 -1.06 5.42
N GLY A 82 14.46 -2.28 5.28
CA GLY A 82 14.41 -3.26 6.38
C GLY A 82 13.07 -4.00 6.52
N GLN A 83 12.75 -4.46 7.72
CA GLN A 83 11.55 -5.26 8.01
C GLN A 83 10.79 -4.73 9.24
N PRO A 84 10.07 -3.59 9.14
CA PRO A 84 9.10 -3.22 10.16
C PRO A 84 7.98 -4.26 10.26
N LEU A 85 7.83 -4.91 11.41
CA LEU A 85 7.03 -6.14 11.52
C LEU A 85 5.52 -5.89 11.45
N ARG A 86 5.03 -4.76 11.98
CA ARG A 86 3.60 -4.39 11.97
C ARG A 86 3.30 -3.17 11.13
N ARG A 87 4.02 -2.06 11.33
CA ARG A 87 3.78 -0.82 10.57
C ARG A 87 5.09 -0.29 10.03
N GLY A 88 5.19 -0.08 8.72
CA GLY A 88 6.38 0.51 8.12
C GLY A 88 6.45 2.01 8.31
N ILE A 89 5.65 2.77 7.55
CA ILE A 89 5.54 4.22 7.66
C ILE A 89 4.07 4.60 7.81
N TYR A 90 3.76 5.40 8.83
CA TYR A 90 2.44 6.01 9.00
C TYR A 90 2.51 7.52 8.81
N VAL A 91 1.72 8.04 7.87
CA VAL A 91 1.64 9.47 7.53
C VAL A 91 0.24 10.00 7.86
N ASP A 92 0.16 11.09 8.61
CA ASP A 92 -1.10 11.78 8.94
C ASP A 92 -0.88 13.25 9.32
N ALA A 93 -1.92 14.07 9.20
CA ALA A 93 -1.92 15.49 9.54
C ALA A 93 -0.78 16.28 8.87
N ILE A 94 -0.49 15.98 7.59
CA ILE A 94 0.51 16.71 6.79
C ILE A 94 -0.21 17.70 5.88
N TYR A 95 -0.07 18.99 6.18
CA TYR A 95 -0.73 20.09 5.45
C TYR A 95 0.18 20.77 4.41
N ASP A 96 1.35 20.18 4.18
CA ASP A 96 2.33 20.59 3.18
C ASP A 96 3.00 19.31 2.61
N ILE A 97 3.88 19.45 1.63
CA ILE A 97 4.30 18.33 0.78
C ILE A 97 5.35 17.46 1.47
N GLY A 98 4.95 16.27 1.95
CA GLY A 98 5.84 15.20 2.39
C GLY A 98 6.44 14.38 1.24
N ARG A 99 7.62 13.78 1.47
CA ARG A 99 8.36 12.95 0.50
C ARG A 99 8.84 11.63 1.09
N ILE A 100 8.56 10.53 0.40
CA ILE A 100 9.09 9.19 0.68
C ILE A 100 9.73 8.67 -0.60
N GLU A 101 11.03 8.37 -0.56
CA GLU A 101 11.80 8.11 -1.77
C GLU A 101 12.76 6.93 -1.56
N ASN A 102 12.79 5.95 -2.48
CA ASN A 102 13.69 4.80 -2.40
C ASN A 102 13.57 4.03 -1.07
N VAL A 103 12.35 3.65 -0.69
CA VAL A 103 12.09 2.92 0.56
C VAL A 103 11.73 1.47 0.27
N HIS A 104 12.48 0.51 0.81
CA HIS A 104 12.31 -0.92 0.55
C HIS A 104 12.06 -1.71 1.83
N PHE A 105 10.84 -2.24 2.00
CA PHE A 105 10.50 -3.11 3.11
C PHE A 105 10.36 -4.56 2.66
N ASN A 106 11.29 -5.41 3.08
CA ASN A 106 11.44 -6.81 2.65
C ASN A 106 11.89 -7.63 3.87
N PRO A 107 11.58 -8.93 4.02
CA PRO A 107 11.80 -9.65 5.27
C PRO A 107 13.26 -10.09 5.45
N TRP A 108 14.17 -9.11 5.47
CA TRP A 108 15.61 -9.32 5.58
C TRP A 108 16.07 -9.68 6.97
N TRP A 109 15.30 -9.36 8.01
CA TRP A 109 15.63 -9.83 9.35
C TRP A 109 15.26 -11.30 9.53
N SER A 110 14.05 -11.70 9.12
CA SER A 110 13.63 -13.10 9.19
C SER A 110 12.42 -13.43 8.32
N MET A 111 12.51 -14.59 7.66
CA MET A 111 11.39 -15.29 7.00
C MET A 111 10.94 -16.54 7.78
N SER A 112 11.32 -16.70 9.06
CA SER A 112 10.89 -17.85 9.85
C SER A 112 9.36 -17.96 9.86
N PRO A 113 8.78 -19.17 9.79
CA PRO A 113 7.35 -19.33 9.50
C PRO A 113 6.40 -18.57 10.45
N LYS A 114 6.71 -18.50 11.75
CA LYS A 114 5.84 -17.88 12.75
C LYS A 114 5.81 -16.36 12.63
N VAL A 115 6.97 -15.71 12.53
CA VAL A 115 7.09 -14.26 12.33
C VAL A 115 6.54 -13.83 10.96
N PHE A 116 6.90 -14.55 9.89
CA PHE A 116 6.49 -14.17 8.54
C PHE A 116 4.99 -14.32 8.32
N LYS A 117 4.40 -15.42 8.83
CA LYS A 117 2.93 -15.57 8.83
C LYS A 117 2.25 -14.45 9.62
N TRP A 118 2.76 -14.12 10.80
CA TRP A 118 2.20 -13.03 11.60
C TRP A 118 2.27 -11.68 10.86
N GLN A 119 3.39 -11.38 10.19
CA GLN A 119 3.56 -10.18 9.38
C GLN A 119 2.57 -10.12 8.20
N GLN A 120 2.37 -11.23 7.48
CA GLN A 120 1.36 -11.29 6.42
C GLN A 120 -0.08 -11.13 6.94
N GLU A 121 -0.37 -11.55 8.16
CA GLU A 121 -1.70 -11.44 8.75
C GLU A 121 -1.97 -10.06 9.39
N ASN A 122 -0.93 -9.31 9.78
CA ASN A 122 -1.07 -8.11 10.62
C ASN A 122 -0.32 -6.87 10.13
N GLY A 123 0.61 -7.02 9.18
CA GLY A 123 1.54 -6.00 8.76
C GLY A 123 0.97 -5.04 7.72
N GLU A 124 1.25 -3.75 7.87
CA GLU A 124 0.88 -2.67 6.95
C GLU A 124 2.14 -1.86 6.62
N ALA A 125 2.64 -1.95 5.39
CA ALA A 125 3.94 -1.37 5.05
C ALA A 125 3.91 0.17 4.95
N PHE A 126 2.98 0.72 4.17
CA PHE A 126 2.82 2.16 4.00
C PHE A 126 1.36 2.56 4.27
N ILE A 127 1.15 3.44 5.24
CA ILE A 127 -0.17 3.87 5.67
C ILE A 127 -0.27 5.39 5.51
N PHE A 128 -1.22 5.83 4.68
CA PHE A 128 -1.47 7.23 4.41
C PHE A 128 -2.87 7.63 4.88
N ALA A 129 -2.93 8.51 5.86
CA ALA A 129 -4.14 9.24 6.25
C ALA A 129 -4.11 10.64 5.62
N ARG A 130 -4.29 11.73 6.38
CA ARG A 130 -4.24 13.08 5.80
C ARG A 130 -2.82 13.47 5.41
N THR A 131 -2.61 13.67 4.11
CA THR A 131 -1.43 14.34 3.56
C THR A 131 -1.81 15.07 2.27
N ASP A 132 -1.37 16.32 2.16
CA ASP A 132 -1.65 17.19 1.01
C ASP A 132 -0.48 17.10 0.00
N TRP A 133 -0.79 16.56 -1.18
CA TRP A 133 0.14 16.40 -2.29
C TRP A 133 1.39 15.57 -1.96
N GLN A 134 1.22 14.45 -1.28
CA GLN A 134 2.31 13.52 -0.98
C GLN A 134 3.09 13.11 -2.23
N TYR A 135 4.42 13.02 -2.12
CA TYR A 135 5.24 12.33 -3.11
C TYR A 135 5.76 11.02 -2.53
N VAL A 136 5.56 9.94 -3.30
CA VAL A 136 6.14 8.62 -3.07
C VAL A 136 6.82 8.19 -4.35
N LEU A 137 8.11 7.89 -4.27
CA LEU A 137 8.94 7.55 -5.42
C LEU A 137 9.76 6.29 -5.13
N ASN A 138 9.66 5.28 -6.00
CA ASN A 138 10.48 4.06 -5.96
C ASN A 138 10.43 3.37 -4.59
N THR A 139 9.23 2.98 -4.15
CA THR A 139 9.07 2.27 -2.87
C THR A 139 8.57 0.85 -3.08
N PHE A 140 8.91 -0.07 -2.18
CA PHE A 140 8.52 -1.47 -2.28
C PHE A 140 8.17 -2.08 -0.92
N ALA A 141 7.22 -3.00 -0.91
CA ALA A 141 6.87 -3.83 0.24
C ALA A 141 6.73 -5.30 -0.15
N PHE A 142 7.21 -6.24 0.67
CA PHE A 142 7.04 -7.68 0.46
C PHE A 142 6.48 -8.41 1.68
N GLY A 143 5.45 -9.23 1.49
CA GLY A 143 4.97 -10.17 2.51
C GLY A 143 4.28 -9.48 3.70
N TYR A 144 3.43 -8.49 3.41
CA TYR A 144 2.60 -7.79 4.40
C TYR A 144 1.13 -8.16 4.25
N ASN A 145 0.29 -7.81 5.22
CA ASN A 145 -1.15 -7.86 5.01
C ASN A 145 -1.55 -6.86 3.93
N ILE A 146 -1.14 -5.61 4.12
CA ILE A 146 -1.38 -4.51 3.18
C ILE A 146 -0.06 -3.85 2.81
N GLY A 147 0.21 -3.73 1.50
CA GLY A 147 1.35 -2.98 0.99
C GLY A 147 1.16 -1.47 1.19
N TYR A 148 0.17 -0.89 0.50
CA TYR A 148 -0.22 0.52 0.60
C TYR A 148 -1.65 0.65 1.07
N ARG A 149 -1.86 1.29 2.23
CA ARG A 149 -3.18 1.57 2.79
C ARG A 149 -3.46 3.07 2.78
N PHE A 150 -4.59 3.45 2.22
CA PHE A 150 -5.10 4.82 2.21
C PHE A 150 -6.36 4.91 3.05
N ILE A 151 -6.33 5.71 4.12
CA ILE A 151 -7.41 5.83 5.08
C ILE A 151 -7.86 7.28 5.27
N GLU A 152 -8.99 7.44 5.92
CA GLU A 152 -9.41 8.73 6.48
C GLU A 152 -9.08 8.76 7.98
N SER A 153 -8.41 9.82 8.43
CA SER A 153 -8.30 10.16 9.85
C SER A 153 -9.21 11.32 10.20
N LYS A 154 -9.20 11.71 11.48
CA LYS A 154 -9.88 12.94 11.95
C LYS A 154 -9.39 14.22 11.24
N THR A 155 -8.21 14.17 10.60
CA THR A 155 -7.64 15.32 9.90
C THR A 155 -7.86 15.26 8.38
N GLY A 156 -8.47 14.18 7.87
CA GLY A 156 -8.87 13.99 6.48
C GLY A 156 -8.18 12.82 5.80
N ALA A 157 -8.07 12.88 4.47
CA ALA A 157 -7.56 11.79 3.63
C ALA A 157 -6.48 12.26 2.66
N CYS A 158 -5.72 11.32 2.11
CA CYS A 158 -4.57 11.54 1.24
C CYS A 158 -4.95 11.98 -0.17
N ASN A 159 -4.18 12.90 -0.76
CA ASN A 159 -3.94 12.97 -2.21
C ASN A 159 -2.43 13.00 -2.50
N GLY A 160 -2.02 12.63 -3.71
CA GLY A 160 -0.60 12.68 -4.06
C GLY A 160 -0.19 11.90 -5.29
N ASN A 161 1.12 11.87 -5.49
CA ASN A 161 1.84 11.23 -6.59
C ASN A 161 2.58 9.99 -6.07
N PHE A 162 2.36 8.86 -6.71
CA PHE A 162 2.93 7.57 -6.35
C PHE A 162 3.55 6.97 -7.60
N LEU A 163 4.84 7.22 -7.80
CA LEU A 163 5.56 6.85 -9.01
C LEU A 163 6.55 5.72 -8.71
N GLY A 164 6.45 4.60 -9.41
CA GLY A 164 7.37 3.48 -9.18
C GLY A 164 7.12 2.76 -7.85
N ILE A 165 5.86 2.69 -7.39
CA ILE A 165 5.53 1.99 -6.13
C ILE A 165 5.21 0.51 -6.39
N GLY A 166 5.74 -0.36 -5.54
CA GLY A 166 5.59 -1.81 -5.66
C GLY A 166 5.14 -2.49 -4.38
N ALA A 167 4.32 -3.53 -4.48
CA ALA A 167 3.95 -4.37 -3.34
C ALA A 167 3.72 -5.82 -3.76
N ASP A 168 4.56 -6.70 -3.24
CA ASP A 168 4.58 -8.12 -3.56
C ASP A 168 4.19 -9.01 -2.38
N ASP A 169 3.59 -10.15 -2.70
CA ASP A 169 3.10 -11.14 -1.74
C ASP A 169 2.28 -10.53 -0.58
N CYS A 170 1.58 -9.42 -0.87
CA CYS A 170 0.67 -8.83 0.09
C CYS A 170 -0.70 -9.48 -0.05
N PHE A 171 -1.44 -9.69 1.04
CA PHE A 171 -2.84 -10.15 0.92
C PHE A 171 -3.65 -9.14 0.08
N THR A 172 -3.34 -7.86 0.24
CA THR A 172 -3.79 -6.78 -0.64
C THR A 172 -2.65 -5.79 -0.88
N ALA A 173 -2.22 -5.65 -2.14
CA ALA A 173 -1.13 -4.75 -2.50
C ALA A 173 -1.51 -3.27 -2.28
N VAL A 174 -2.74 -2.88 -2.65
CA VAL A 174 -3.28 -1.53 -2.48
C VAL A 174 -4.70 -1.58 -1.92
N GLN A 175 -4.88 -1.09 -0.70
CA GLN A 175 -6.17 -0.93 -0.04
C GLN A 175 -6.52 0.57 0.05
N VAL A 176 -7.61 0.98 -0.60
CA VAL A 176 -8.12 2.36 -0.51
C VAL A 176 -9.44 2.38 0.25
N ASP A 177 -9.37 2.73 1.53
CA ASP A 177 -10.54 2.97 2.37
C ASP A 177 -11.16 4.34 2.06
N GLN A 178 -10.31 5.36 1.89
CA GLN A 178 -10.70 6.70 1.43
C GLN A 178 -9.48 7.49 0.94
N CYS A 179 -9.67 8.28 -0.12
CA CYS A 179 -8.72 9.30 -0.58
C CYS A 179 -9.45 10.62 -0.85
N ALA A 180 -8.71 11.73 -0.93
CA ALA A 180 -9.29 13.03 -1.20
C ALA A 180 -9.74 13.17 -2.67
N ALA A 181 -10.54 14.20 -2.98
CA ALA A 181 -11.19 14.36 -4.28
C ALA A 181 -10.21 14.44 -5.47
N PHE A 182 -9.06 15.10 -5.29
CA PHE A 182 -7.99 15.18 -6.30
C PHE A 182 -7.33 13.83 -6.57
N GLY A 183 -7.35 12.95 -5.57
CA GLY A 183 -7.10 11.54 -5.74
C GLY A 183 -5.65 11.07 -5.59
N LEU A 184 -5.48 9.78 -5.89
CA LEU A 184 -4.21 9.08 -5.92
C LEU A 184 -3.75 8.93 -7.37
N LEU A 185 -2.57 9.45 -7.68
CA LEU A 185 -1.95 9.38 -9.01
C LEU A 185 -0.87 8.30 -8.96
N ILE A 186 -1.25 7.05 -9.25
CA ILE A 186 -0.38 5.88 -9.18
C ILE A 186 0.12 5.55 -10.59
N THR A 187 1.42 5.61 -10.81
CA THR A 187 2.04 5.44 -12.13
C THR A 187 3.27 4.56 -12.05
N ASN A 188 3.49 3.73 -13.08
CA ASN A 188 4.65 2.83 -13.14
C ASN A 188 4.74 1.88 -11.93
N GLY A 189 3.58 1.43 -11.44
CA GLY A 189 3.48 0.59 -10.24
C GLY A 189 3.49 -0.90 -10.56
N GLU A 190 3.87 -1.71 -9.58
CA GLU A 190 3.95 -3.18 -9.68
C GLU A 190 3.24 -3.83 -8.48
N PHE A 191 2.23 -4.67 -8.73
CA PHE A 191 1.35 -5.15 -7.64
C PHE A 191 1.05 -6.63 -7.74
N VAL A 192 1.26 -7.35 -6.63
CA VAL A 192 1.16 -8.80 -6.58
C VAL A 192 0.54 -9.27 -5.27
N SER A 193 -0.40 -10.19 -5.42
CA SER A 193 -1.04 -10.90 -4.31
C SER A 193 -1.20 -12.37 -4.68
N PHE A 194 -0.61 -13.28 -3.91
CA PHE A 194 -0.78 -14.71 -4.11
C PHE A 194 -1.00 -15.54 -2.84
N HIS A 195 -0.75 -14.98 -1.65
CA HIS A 195 -1.15 -15.57 -0.36
C HIS A 195 -2.30 -14.82 0.31
N GLY A 196 -2.91 -15.47 1.31
CA GLY A 196 -4.01 -14.95 2.11
C GLY A 196 -5.35 -15.63 1.85
N PRO A 197 -6.39 -15.28 2.64
CA PRO A 197 -7.71 -15.88 2.51
C PRO A 197 -8.42 -15.46 1.21
N ASP A 198 -8.12 -14.26 0.70
CA ASP A 198 -8.68 -13.74 -0.54
C ASP A 198 -7.69 -12.79 -1.27
N PRO A 199 -6.57 -13.31 -1.81
CA PRO A 199 -5.53 -12.49 -2.44
C PRO A 199 -6.10 -11.64 -3.56
N THR A 200 -6.16 -10.33 -3.34
CA THR A 200 -6.71 -9.35 -4.29
C THR A 200 -5.84 -8.12 -4.27
N MET A 201 -5.28 -7.75 -5.43
CA MET A 201 -4.23 -6.73 -5.45
C MET A 201 -4.75 -5.34 -5.11
N VAL A 202 -5.90 -4.95 -5.66
CA VAL A 202 -6.51 -3.65 -5.42
C VAL A 202 -7.89 -3.81 -4.81
N ARG A 203 -8.10 -3.19 -3.66
CA ARG A 203 -9.41 -3.09 -3.03
C ARG A 203 -9.76 -1.63 -2.78
N VAL A 204 -10.96 -1.25 -3.20
CA VAL A 204 -11.51 0.08 -2.94
C VAL A 204 -12.79 -0.07 -2.13
N SER A 205 -12.79 0.43 -0.90
CA SER A 205 -13.91 0.31 0.03
C SER A 205 -15.08 1.21 -0.39
N SER A 206 -16.29 0.85 0.04
CA SER A 206 -17.54 1.59 -0.26
C SER A 206 -17.60 3.00 0.31
N SER A 207 -16.76 3.30 1.31
CA SER A 207 -16.54 4.65 1.82
C SER A 207 -15.83 5.56 0.82
N ASN A 208 -15.01 5.00 -0.08
CA ASN A 208 -14.16 5.83 -0.94
C ASN A 208 -14.99 6.70 -1.89
N SER A 209 -14.76 8.00 -1.84
CA SER A 209 -15.40 9.01 -2.69
C SER A 209 -14.42 9.78 -3.58
N GLY A 210 -13.11 9.64 -3.33
CA GLY A 210 -12.06 10.27 -4.11
C GLY A 210 -11.76 9.59 -5.46
N SER A 211 -10.76 10.12 -6.18
CA SER A 211 -10.32 9.59 -7.46
C SER A 211 -9.06 8.71 -7.30
N ILE A 212 -8.98 7.59 -8.02
CA ILE A 212 -7.82 6.69 -8.01
C ILE A 212 -7.45 6.40 -9.46
N ARG A 213 -6.22 6.72 -9.85
CA ARG A 213 -5.71 6.53 -11.21
C ARG A 213 -4.49 5.62 -11.16
N PHE A 214 -4.61 4.44 -11.78
CA PHE A 214 -3.48 3.56 -12.08
C PHE A 214 -3.11 3.75 -13.55
N VAL A 215 -1.85 4.06 -13.83
CA VAL A 215 -1.36 4.33 -15.19
C VAL A 215 -0.04 3.61 -15.42
N ASN A 216 0.08 2.86 -16.53
CA ASN A 216 1.30 2.13 -16.86
C ASN A 216 1.75 1.20 -15.71
N SER A 217 0.81 0.44 -15.13
CA SER A 217 1.08 -0.43 -13.99
C SER A 217 0.93 -1.91 -14.37
N ALA A 218 1.73 -2.77 -13.74
CA ALA A 218 1.66 -4.21 -13.91
C ALA A 218 1.03 -4.88 -12.69
N PHE A 219 0.17 -5.85 -12.94
CA PHE A 219 -0.55 -6.63 -11.93
C PHE A 219 -0.43 -8.12 -12.27
N TRP A 220 0.19 -8.91 -11.40
CA TRP A 220 0.37 -10.35 -11.63
C TRP A 220 0.20 -11.20 -10.39
N GLY A 221 -0.25 -12.44 -10.59
CA GLY A 221 -0.70 -13.37 -9.54
C GLY A 221 0.23 -14.57 -9.33
N PRO A 222 -0.31 -15.74 -8.90
CA PRO A 222 -1.72 -16.13 -8.91
C PRO A 222 -2.57 -15.48 -7.80
N CYS A 223 -3.55 -14.65 -8.17
CA CYS A 223 -4.49 -14.00 -7.23
C CYS A 223 -5.92 -14.52 -7.43
N ASN A 224 -6.82 -14.22 -6.50
CA ASN A 224 -8.25 -14.42 -6.75
C ASN A 224 -8.80 -13.38 -7.72
N GLN A 225 -8.32 -12.14 -7.61
CA GLN A 225 -8.77 -11.01 -8.42
C GLN A 225 -7.71 -9.91 -8.53
N ILE A 226 -7.69 -9.18 -9.65
CA ILE A 226 -6.84 -7.99 -9.77
C ILE A 226 -7.44 -6.86 -8.93
N ALA A 227 -8.71 -6.54 -9.14
CA ALA A 227 -9.33 -5.39 -8.50
C ALA A 227 -10.78 -5.64 -8.09
N GLU A 228 -11.13 -5.23 -6.87
CA GLU A 228 -12.49 -5.19 -6.35
C GLU A 228 -12.85 -3.76 -5.92
N LEU A 229 -13.82 -3.16 -6.62
CA LEU A 229 -14.07 -1.72 -6.59
C LEU A 229 -15.48 -1.41 -6.08
N ASP A 230 -15.60 -1.02 -4.82
CA ASP A 230 -16.89 -0.71 -4.18
C ASP A 230 -17.09 0.78 -3.91
N GLY A 231 -16.08 1.60 -4.17
CA GLY A 231 -16.11 3.05 -3.95
C GLY A 231 -17.13 3.80 -4.81
N LYS A 232 -17.64 4.91 -4.26
CA LYS A 232 -18.56 5.84 -4.94
C LYS A 232 -17.84 6.83 -5.86
N GLY A 233 -16.54 6.99 -5.65
CA GLY A 233 -15.65 7.87 -6.41
C GLY A 233 -15.34 7.37 -7.81
N THR A 234 -14.16 7.74 -8.30
CA THR A 234 -13.69 7.33 -9.63
C THR A 234 -12.47 6.42 -9.48
N THR A 235 -12.50 5.23 -10.07
CA THR A 235 -11.33 4.36 -10.14
C THR A 235 -11.05 3.99 -11.57
N GLY A 236 -9.79 3.90 -11.95
CA GLY A 236 -9.51 3.23 -13.20
C GLY A 236 -8.05 3.11 -13.56
N PHE A 237 -7.92 2.48 -14.72
CA PHE A 237 -6.71 1.84 -15.19
C PHE A 237 -6.48 2.30 -16.62
N SER A 238 -5.27 2.81 -16.90
CA SER A 238 -4.83 3.19 -18.24
C SER A 238 -3.49 2.52 -18.52
N ASP A 239 -3.36 1.84 -19.67
CA ASP A 239 -2.08 1.30 -20.12
C ASP A 239 -1.48 0.26 -19.14
N CYS A 240 -2.35 -0.44 -18.41
CA CYS A 240 -1.95 -1.45 -17.42
C CYS A 240 -1.91 -2.86 -18.01
N THR A 241 -1.10 -3.73 -17.43
CA THR A 241 -1.07 -5.17 -17.75
C THR A 241 -1.67 -5.99 -16.60
N PHE A 242 -2.56 -6.92 -16.93
CA PHE A 242 -3.23 -7.81 -15.99
C PHE A 242 -2.97 -9.28 -16.34
N VAL A 243 -2.50 -10.07 -15.38
CA VAL A 243 -2.22 -11.50 -15.59
C VAL A 243 -2.44 -12.32 -14.31
N GLN A 244 -2.77 -13.61 -14.47
CA GLN A 244 -2.88 -14.59 -13.38
C GLN A 244 -3.95 -14.27 -12.33
N TRP A 245 -5.13 -13.82 -12.77
CA TRP A 245 -6.32 -13.74 -11.92
C TRP A 245 -7.11 -15.04 -11.92
N ASP A 246 -8.09 -15.15 -11.02
CA ASP A 246 -8.88 -16.37 -10.81
C ASP A 246 -8.01 -17.62 -10.52
N GLY A 247 -6.98 -17.47 -9.69
CA GLY A 247 -6.06 -18.54 -9.31
C GLY A 247 -6.75 -19.74 -8.64
N GLN A 248 -7.93 -19.52 -8.05
CA GLN A 248 -8.77 -20.56 -7.45
C GLN A 248 -9.81 -21.16 -8.43
N LYS A 249 -9.82 -20.74 -9.70
CA LYS A 249 -10.71 -21.23 -10.76
C LYS A 249 -12.20 -21.16 -10.39
N LYS A 250 -12.61 -20.04 -9.80
CA LYS A 250 -14.00 -19.75 -9.40
C LYS A 250 -14.72 -18.84 -10.40
N ASN A 251 -14.14 -18.62 -11.57
CA ASN A 251 -14.64 -17.71 -12.61
C ASN A 251 -14.76 -16.26 -12.11
N ARG A 252 -13.83 -15.80 -11.27
CA ARG A 252 -13.78 -14.39 -10.86
C ARG A 252 -13.24 -13.54 -12.02
N PRO A 253 -13.83 -12.35 -12.30
CA PRO A 253 -13.28 -11.46 -13.31
C PRO A 253 -11.95 -10.86 -12.85
N ALA A 254 -11.12 -10.34 -13.76
CA ALA A 254 -9.95 -9.56 -13.33
C ALA A 254 -10.37 -8.33 -12.52
N ILE A 255 -11.34 -7.57 -13.04
CA ILE A 255 -11.89 -6.37 -12.40
C ILE A 255 -13.38 -6.59 -12.08
N HIS A 256 -13.74 -6.48 -10.80
CA HIS A 256 -15.14 -6.45 -10.35
C HIS A 256 -15.46 -5.07 -9.80
N ALA A 257 -16.26 -4.32 -10.55
CA ALA A 257 -16.74 -3.02 -10.13
C ALA A 257 -18.17 -3.11 -9.61
N LYS A 258 -18.35 -2.79 -8.34
CA LYS A 258 -19.65 -2.78 -7.66
C LYS A 258 -20.34 -1.42 -7.71
N ALA A 259 -19.56 -0.34 -7.67
CA ALA A 259 -20.09 1.03 -7.61
C ALA A 259 -19.21 2.07 -8.32
N GLY A 260 -19.71 3.32 -8.34
CA GLY A 260 -18.91 4.50 -8.69
C GLY A 260 -18.76 4.75 -10.19
N THR A 261 -17.66 5.39 -10.57
CA THR A 261 -17.26 5.63 -11.96
C THR A 261 -16.01 4.83 -12.28
N VAL A 262 -16.03 4.05 -13.35
CA VAL A 262 -14.92 3.16 -13.73
C VAL A 262 -14.41 3.47 -15.13
N PHE A 263 -13.10 3.52 -15.32
CA PHE A 263 -12.50 3.55 -16.66
C PHE A 263 -11.40 2.49 -16.76
N VAL A 264 -11.44 1.70 -17.83
CA VAL A 264 -10.44 0.68 -18.15
C VAL A 264 -10.08 0.86 -19.61
N ARG A 265 -8.90 1.42 -19.88
CA ARG A 265 -8.50 1.81 -21.23
C ARG A 265 -7.07 1.41 -21.55
N GLY A 266 -6.83 0.94 -22.77
CA GLY A 266 -5.46 0.68 -23.22
C GLY A 266 -4.79 -0.46 -22.45
N CYS A 267 -5.56 -1.26 -21.69
CA CYS A 267 -5.00 -2.30 -20.85
C CYS A 267 -4.80 -3.60 -21.64
N GLU A 268 -3.75 -4.33 -21.28
CA GLU A 268 -3.51 -5.69 -21.75
C GLU A 268 -3.99 -6.69 -20.69
N PHE A 269 -5.04 -7.45 -21.00
CA PHE A 269 -5.37 -8.66 -20.25
C PHE A 269 -4.64 -9.81 -20.92
N ARG A 270 -3.86 -10.61 -20.17
CA ARG A 270 -2.99 -11.63 -20.76
C ARG A 270 -3.57 -13.05 -20.76
N GLU A 271 -4.80 -13.24 -20.29
CA GLU A 271 -5.44 -14.56 -20.20
C GLU A 271 -6.90 -14.53 -20.68
N ASP A 272 -7.32 -15.61 -21.36
CA ASP A 272 -8.69 -15.81 -21.83
C ASP A 272 -9.62 -16.23 -20.67
N LYS A 273 -9.85 -15.31 -19.71
CA LYS A 273 -10.77 -15.49 -18.56
C LYS A 273 -11.79 -14.33 -18.47
N ASP A 274 -12.68 -14.33 -17.47
CA ASP A 274 -13.57 -13.19 -17.27
C ASP A 274 -12.77 -11.92 -17.02
N HIS A 275 -13.00 -10.87 -17.81
CA HIS A 275 -12.18 -9.67 -17.78
C HIS A 275 -12.76 -8.62 -16.82
N ILE A 276 -14.00 -8.21 -17.06
CA ILE A 276 -14.63 -7.11 -16.30
C ILE A 276 -16.09 -7.46 -15.99
N VAL A 277 -16.49 -7.27 -14.74
CA VAL A 277 -17.90 -7.23 -14.31
C VAL A 277 -18.23 -5.84 -13.79
N LEU A 278 -19.30 -5.24 -14.32
CA LEU A 278 -19.86 -3.96 -13.89
C LEU A 278 -21.24 -4.20 -13.27
N GLU A 279 -21.34 -4.11 -11.94
CA GLU A 279 -22.60 -4.25 -11.22
C GLU A 279 -23.53 -3.04 -11.41
N LYS A 280 -24.80 -3.20 -11.04
CA LYS A 280 -25.82 -2.14 -11.10
C LYS A 280 -25.45 -0.84 -10.38
N GLY A 281 -24.59 -0.90 -9.37
CA GLY A 281 -24.12 0.28 -8.64
C GLY A 281 -23.14 1.16 -9.43
N VAL A 282 -22.56 0.65 -10.53
CA VAL A 282 -21.67 1.42 -11.39
C VAL A 282 -22.49 2.45 -12.17
N LYS A 283 -22.24 3.73 -11.90
CA LYS A 283 -23.01 4.86 -12.46
C LYS A 283 -22.53 5.24 -13.86
N LYS A 284 -21.22 5.14 -14.10
CA LYS A 284 -20.56 5.55 -15.33
C LYS A 284 -19.40 4.60 -15.60
N SER A 285 -19.24 4.16 -16.85
CA SER A 285 -18.14 3.29 -17.22
C SER A 285 -17.59 3.63 -18.61
N VAL A 286 -16.27 3.58 -18.77
CA VAL A 286 -15.58 3.59 -20.07
C VAL A 286 -14.70 2.35 -20.15
N VAL A 287 -14.93 1.50 -21.16
CA VAL A 287 -14.09 0.33 -21.45
C VAL A 287 -13.74 0.37 -22.93
N THR A 288 -12.49 0.71 -23.26
CA THR A 288 -12.06 1.00 -24.64
C THR A 288 -10.59 0.66 -24.85
N ASP A 289 -10.19 0.35 -26.08
CA ASP A 289 -8.79 0.16 -26.47
C ASP A 289 -8.03 -0.94 -25.70
N ASN A 290 -8.75 -1.90 -25.10
CA ASN A 290 -8.11 -2.99 -24.35
C ASN A 290 -7.80 -4.17 -25.28
N ILE A 291 -6.67 -4.83 -25.03
CA ILE A 291 -6.24 -6.03 -25.75
C ILE A 291 -6.43 -7.24 -24.84
N VAL A 292 -7.00 -8.32 -25.39
CA VAL A 292 -7.24 -9.58 -24.68
C VAL A 292 -6.91 -10.76 -25.60
N PRO A 293 -6.66 -11.97 -25.08
CA PRO A 293 -6.67 -13.17 -25.90
C PRO A 293 -8.14 -13.50 -26.21
N GLY A 294 -8.50 -13.49 -27.49
CA GLY A 294 -9.87 -13.76 -27.92
C GLY A 294 -10.82 -12.57 -27.80
N GLU A 295 -12.04 -12.80 -27.33
CA GLU A 295 -13.08 -11.77 -27.21
C GLU A 295 -13.08 -11.13 -25.82
N ILE A 296 -13.22 -9.79 -25.78
CA ILE A 296 -13.33 -9.06 -24.52
C ILE A 296 -14.67 -9.39 -23.84
N ARG A 297 -14.58 -9.82 -22.57
CA ARG A 297 -15.73 -10.18 -21.73
C ARG A 297 -16.02 -9.08 -20.73
N VAL A 298 -16.98 -8.23 -21.04
CA VAL A 298 -17.53 -7.20 -20.15
C VAL A 298 -18.97 -7.58 -19.80
N LYS A 299 -19.19 -8.04 -18.57
CA LYS A 299 -20.51 -8.48 -18.10
C LYS A 299 -21.17 -7.36 -17.29
N LYS A 300 -22.49 -7.23 -17.42
CA LYS A 300 -23.30 -6.46 -16.47
C LYS A 300 -23.75 -7.38 -15.34
N GLY A 301 -23.51 -6.97 -14.11
CA GLY A 301 -23.99 -7.66 -12.92
C GLY A 301 -25.50 -7.56 -12.78
N SER A 302 -26.09 -8.59 -12.17
CA SER A 302 -27.54 -8.76 -11.99
C SER A 302 -28.13 -7.89 -10.89
#